data_AF-A0A968LEV5-F1
#
_entry.id   AF-A0A968LEV5-F1
#
_cell.length_a   1.000
_cell.length_b   1.000
_cell.length_c   1.000
_cell.angle_alpha   90.00
_cell.angle_beta   90.00
_cell.angle_gamma   90.00
#
_symmetry.space_group_name_H-M   'P 1'
#
loop_
_entity.id
_entity.type
_entity.pdbx_description
1 polymer ?
#
loop_
_entity_poly.entity_id
_entity_poly.type
_entity_poly.pdbx_seq_one_letter_code
_entity_poly.pdbx_strand_id
1 'polypeptide(L)'
;MSPTAAVGLAVQTAQDIVGYSDRSLNRLQLVFDSVHLNSKSASISSTEPNYRPAWSLKLEGETYPRIPYAQKGVPNDEELTLLHSEIQAAIATLDWQNLAQLTLFVEKFGSHLSFGDPDIALIDVARSTAAIAAALAQEPPDNKLALVGGDLMGVQKFIYTISSEGALKSLRARSFYLELATEEVVQQILTELSLPRINVIYAGASKFYLLVAAMQELDEILDRIQNQFNQWLNNAFQC
;
A
#
# COMPACT_ATOMS: atom_id res chain seq x y z
N MET A 1 14.72 12.98 -24.10
CA MET A 1 13.26 13.07 -24.31
C MET A 1 12.74 14.25 -23.50
N SER A 2 11.59 14.84 -23.82
CA SER A 2 11.00 15.85 -22.92
C SER A 2 10.61 15.19 -21.59
N PRO A 3 10.65 15.89 -20.44
CA PRO A 3 10.33 15.30 -19.14
C PRO A 3 8.96 14.60 -19.11
N THR A 4 7.99 15.16 -19.84
CA THR A 4 6.62 14.61 -19.97
C THR A 4 6.58 13.30 -20.76
N ALA A 5 7.45 13.11 -21.76
CA ALA A 5 7.50 11.89 -22.55
C ALA A 5 8.14 10.73 -21.77
N ALA A 6 9.14 11.01 -20.93
CA ALA A 6 9.76 10.02 -20.05
C ALA A 6 8.76 9.50 -19.00
N VAL A 7 8.00 10.40 -18.38
CA VAL A 7 6.93 10.04 -17.42
C VAL A 7 5.85 9.19 -18.10
N GLY A 8 5.43 9.55 -19.32
CA GLY A 8 4.44 8.76 -20.07
C GLY A 8 4.91 7.33 -20.34
N LEU A 9 6.18 7.16 -20.73
CA LEU A 9 6.76 5.84 -20.95
C LEU A 9 6.90 5.03 -19.65
N ALA A 10 7.28 5.68 -18.55
CA ALA A 10 7.36 5.05 -17.24
C ALA A 10 5.99 4.52 -16.77
N VAL A 11 4.92 5.29 -16.97
CA VAL A 11 3.54 4.87 -16.66
C VAL A 11 3.12 3.70 -17.52
N GLN A 12 3.39 3.73 -18.83
CA GLN A 12 3.06 2.62 -19.73
C GLN A 12 3.81 1.34 -19.33
N THR A 13 5.11 1.45 -19.07
CA THR A 13 5.93 0.31 -18.62
C THR A 13 5.42 -0.25 -17.29
N ALA A 14 5.02 0.62 -16.36
CA ALA A 14 4.43 0.20 -15.09
C ALA A 14 3.13 -0.58 -15.29
N GLN A 15 2.24 -0.09 -16.16
CA GLN A 15 0.99 -0.75 -16.52
C GLN A 15 1.22 -2.13 -17.14
N ASP A 16 2.24 -2.27 -17.98
CA ASP A 16 2.62 -3.54 -18.57
C ASP A 16 3.15 -4.53 -17.52
N ILE A 17 3.98 -4.05 -16.57
CA ILE A 17 4.53 -4.86 -15.46
C ILE A 17 3.42 -5.42 -14.55
N VAL A 18 2.43 -4.58 -14.20
CA VAL A 18 1.33 -5.00 -13.32
C VAL A 18 0.17 -5.68 -14.06
N GLY A 19 0.24 -5.79 -15.39
CA GLY A 19 -0.73 -6.57 -16.17
C GLY A 19 -2.06 -5.88 -16.45
N TYR A 20 -2.08 -4.58 -16.78
CA TYR A 20 -3.28 -3.75 -17.14
C TYR A 20 -4.10 -4.22 -18.37
N SER A 21 -3.95 -5.47 -18.80
CA SER A 21 -4.46 -6.04 -20.05
C SER A 21 -5.98 -6.14 -20.13
N ASP A 22 -6.69 -6.34 -19.02
CA ASP A 22 -8.14 -6.16 -18.91
C ASP A 22 -8.45 -4.94 -18.02
N ARG A 23 -9.14 -3.96 -18.59
CA ARG A 23 -9.52 -2.71 -17.90
C ARG A 23 -10.93 -2.77 -17.35
N SER A 24 -11.47 -3.97 -17.14
CA SER A 24 -12.80 -4.16 -16.59
C SER A 24 -12.79 -3.82 -15.09
N LEU A 25 -13.60 -2.82 -14.74
CA LEU A 25 -13.86 -2.47 -13.34
C LEU A 25 -14.97 -3.39 -12.82
N ASN A 26 -14.66 -4.18 -11.81
CA ASN A 26 -15.58 -5.15 -11.24
C ASN A 26 -15.64 -5.03 -9.72
N ARG A 27 -16.49 -5.85 -9.11
CA ARG A 27 -16.52 -6.01 -7.64
C ARG A 27 -15.40 -6.94 -7.23
N LEU A 28 -14.73 -6.59 -6.13
CA LEU A 28 -13.64 -7.40 -5.60
C LEU A 28 -14.16 -8.76 -5.13
N GLN A 29 -13.56 -9.85 -5.60
CA GLN A 29 -13.84 -11.21 -5.20
C GLN A 29 -12.90 -11.65 -4.08
N LEU A 30 -13.32 -12.65 -3.29
CA LEU A 30 -12.46 -13.19 -2.24
C LEU A 30 -11.38 -14.10 -2.84
N VAL A 31 -10.12 -13.82 -2.51
CA VAL A 31 -8.96 -14.67 -2.90
C VAL A 31 -9.11 -16.13 -2.47
N PHE A 32 -9.85 -16.41 -1.39
CA PHE A 32 -10.04 -17.81 -0.95
C PHE A 32 -10.90 -18.63 -1.91
N ASP A 33 -11.69 -18.00 -2.77
CA ASP A 33 -12.47 -18.70 -3.80
C ASP A 33 -11.58 -19.12 -4.98
N SER A 34 -10.44 -18.45 -5.19
CA SER A 34 -9.46 -18.81 -6.23
C SER A 34 -8.40 -19.83 -5.75
N VAL A 35 -8.32 -20.10 -4.45
CA VAL A 35 -7.32 -21.03 -3.88
C VAL A 35 -7.90 -22.45 -3.73
N HIS A 36 -7.40 -23.39 -4.54
CA HIS A 36 -7.81 -24.80 -4.48
C HIS A 36 -6.82 -25.68 -3.70
N LEU A 37 -7.06 -25.90 -2.41
CA LEU A 37 -6.25 -26.79 -1.56
C LEU A 37 -6.75 -28.25 -1.64
N ASN A 38 -6.15 -29.05 -2.52
CA ASN A 38 -6.40 -30.50 -2.73
C ASN A 38 -7.79 -30.92 -3.26
N SER A 39 -7.78 -31.82 -4.25
CA SER A 39 -8.95 -32.33 -5.00
C SER A 39 -9.97 -33.15 -4.19
N LYS A 40 -9.72 -33.42 -2.90
CA LYS A 40 -10.57 -34.30 -2.06
C LYS A 40 -11.61 -33.55 -1.22
N SER A 41 -11.58 -32.22 -1.15
CA SER A 41 -12.65 -31.43 -0.51
C SER A 41 -13.50 -30.64 -1.52
N ALA A 42 -13.54 -31.09 -2.77
CA ALA A 42 -14.30 -30.49 -3.87
C ALA A 42 -15.84 -30.61 -3.73
N SER A 43 -16.36 -30.75 -2.50
CA SER A 43 -17.80 -30.82 -2.22
C SER A 43 -18.39 -29.50 -1.70
N ILE A 44 -17.65 -28.39 -1.72
CA ILE A 44 -18.23 -27.05 -1.51
C ILE A 44 -17.96 -26.25 -2.79
N SER A 45 -18.64 -26.63 -3.87
CA SER A 45 -18.76 -25.79 -5.05
C SER A 45 -19.89 -24.79 -4.80
N SER A 46 -19.62 -23.65 -4.19
CA SER A 46 -20.39 -22.46 -4.56
C SER A 46 -19.97 -22.14 -5.99
N THR A 47 -20.89 -22.30 -6.94
CA THR A 47 -20.64 -22.01 -8.37
C THR A 47 -20.39 -20.53 -8.65
N GLU A 48 -20.65 -19.66 -7.66
CA GLU A 48 -20.47 -18.22 -7.76
C GLU A 48 -19.48 -17.75 -6.68
N PRO A 49 -18.48 -16.93 -7.04
CA PRO A 49 -17.50 -16.40 -6.11
C PRO A 49 -18.17 -15.44 -5.12
N ASN A 50 -17.69 -15.43 -3.89
CA ASN A 50 -18.06 -14.42 -2.92
C ASN A 50 -17.42 -13.09 -3.32
N TYR A 51 -18.17 -12.00 -3.16
CA TYR A 51 -17.71 -10.67 -3.57
C TYR A 51 -17.92 -9.64 -2.45
N ARG A 52 -17.16 -8.56 -2.51
CA ARG A 52 -17.38 -7.35 -1.71
C ARG A 52 -18.37 -6.45 -2.45
N PRO A 53 -19.45 -5.98 -1.80
CA PRO A 53 -20.35 -5.00 -2.39
C PRO A 53 -19.59 -3.76 -2.86
N ALA A 54 -20.05 -3.16 -3.98
CA ALA A 54 -19.50 -1.91 -4.46
C ALA A 54 -19.78 -0.82 -3.43
N TRP A 55 -18.75 -0.37 -2.73
CA TRP A 55 -18.87 0.46 -1.54
C TRP A 55 -17.75 1.51 -1.47
N SER A 56 -18.14 2.75 -1.20
CA SER A 56 -17.21 3.83 -0.82
C SER A 56 -17.09 3.91 0.70
N LEU A 57 -15.89 4.17 1.21
CA LEU A 57 -15.69 4.44 2.64
C LEU A 57 -16.41 5.76 3.02
N LYS A 58 -17.49 5.64 3.79
CA LYS A 58 -18.29 6.77 4.30
C LYS A 58 -17.90 7.06 5.74
N LEU A 59 -17.52 8.32 6.01
CA LEU A 59 -17.16 8.82 7.34
C LEU A 59 -18.23 9.75 7.94
N GLU A 60 -19.22 10.17 7.14
CA GLU A 60 -20.24 11.13 7.55
C GLU A 60 -21.38 10.43 8.30
N GLY A 61 -21.63 10.86 9.54
CA GLY A 61 -22.81 10.46 10.32
C GLY A 61 -22.69 9.16 11.12
N GLU A 62 -21.56 8.45 11.03
CA GLU A 62 -21.31 7.22 11.80
C GLU A 62 -20.12 7.40 12.77
N THR A 63 -20.22 6.84 13.98
CA THR A 63 -19.12 6.87 14.97
C THR A 63 -17.93 6.00 14.55
N TYR A 64 -18.19 4.99 13.72
CA TYR A 64 -17.18 4.06 13.19
C TYR A 64 -17.46 3.81 11.71
N PRO A 65 -16.43 3.72 10.85
CA PRO A 65 -16.62 3.42 9.45
C PRO A 65 -17.20 2.01 9.28
N ARG A 66 -18.32 1.90 8.56
CA ARG A 66 -18.89 0.61 8.17
C ARG A 66 -18.06 -0.03 7.05
N ILE A 67 -17.59 -1.25 7.29
CA ILE A 67 -16.95 -2.11 6.28
C ILE A 67 -17.93 -3.22 5.91
N PRO A 68 -18.42 -3.30 4.66
CA PRO A 68 -19.37 -4.33 4.27
C PRO A 68 -18.70 -5.71 4.26
N TYR A 69 -19.38 -6.71 4.82
CA TYR A 69 -18.95 -8.11 4.72
C TYR A 69 -19.10 -8.61 3.28
N ALA A 70 -18.32 -9.62 2.93
CA ALA A 70 -18.48 -10.30 1.65
C ALA A 70 -19.85 -10.99 1.57
N GLN A 71 -20.42 -10.98 0.36
CA GLN A 71 -21.73 -11.54 0.04
C GLN A 71 -21.59 -12.72 -0.91
N LYS A 72 -22.60 -13.60 -0.87
CA LYS A 72 -22.76 -14.73 -1.80
C LYS A 72 -23.81 -14.39 -2.84
N GLY A 73 -23.62 -14.89 -4.05
CA GLY A 73 -24.62 -14.82 -5.12
C GLY A 73 -24.23 -13.88 -6.26
N VAL A 74 -25.19 -13.62 -7.15
CA VAL A 74 -25.05 -12.67 -8.25
C VAL A 74 -25.08 -11.24 -7.73
N PRO A 75 -24.06 -10.41 -8.03
CA PRO A 75 -24.04 -9.02 -7.58
C PRO A 75 -25.15 -8.16 -8.19
N ASN A 76 -25.70 -7.21 -7.41
CA ASN A 76 -26.67 -6.24 -7.92
C ASN A 76 -25.98 -5.07 -8.64
N ASP A 77 -26.08 -4.99 -9.97
CA ASP A 77 -25.49 -3.95 -10.82
C ASP A 77 -25.90 -2.50 -10.51
N GLU A 78 -27.01 -2.29 -9.81
CA GLU A 78 -27.40 -0.96 -9.33
C GLU A 78 -26.37 -0.36 -8.37
N GLU A 79 -25.73 -1.18 -7.51
CA GLU A 79 -24.72 -0.71 -6.55
C GLU A 79 -23.48 -0.16 -7.25
N LEU A 80 -23.00 -0.84 -8.28
CA LEU A 80 -21.83 -0.41 -9.05
C LEU A 80 -22.16 0.85 -9.87
N THR A 81 -23.38 0.95 -10.40
CA THR A 81 -23.85 2.13 -11.13
C THR A 81 -23.95 3.36 -10.22
N LEU A 82 -24.45 3.17 -9.00
CA LEU A 82 -24.51 4.23 -7.98
C LEU A 82 -23.10 4.68 -7.58
N LEU A 83 -22.21 3.72 -7.28
CA LEU A 83 -20.82 4.03 -6.91
C LEU A 83 -20.09 4.74 -8.05
N HIS A 84 -20.31 4.34 -9.31
CA HIS A 84 -19.75 5.02 -10.47
C HIS A 84 -20.20 6.50 -10.52
N SER A 85 -21.46 6.77 -10.19
CA SER A 85 -21.99 8.14 -10.12
C SER A 85 -21.35 8.95 -8.98
N GLU A 86 -21.15 8.33 -7.80
CA GLU A 86 -20.42 8.95 -6.68
C GLU A 86 -18.96 9.28 -7.06
N ILE A 87 -18.28 8.36 -7.75
CA ILE A 87 -16.89 8.54 -8.23
C ILE A 87 -16.81 9.72 -9.19
N GLN A 88 -17.70 9.80 -10.19
CA GLN A 88 -17.71 10.90 -11.17
C GLN A 88 -17.92 12.26 -10.51
N ALA A 89 -18.83 12.34 -9.52
CA ALA A 89 -19.05 13.56 -8.77
C ALA A 89 -17.81 13.96 -7.94
N ALA A 90 -17.13 13.00 -7.31
CA ALA A 90 -15.95 13.27 -6.51
C ALA A 90 -14.73 13.68 -7.35
N ILE A 91 -14.56 13.11 -8.55
CA ILE A 91 -13.50 13.49 -9.52
C ILE A 91 -13.59 14.97 -9.89
N ALA A 92 -14.80 15.51 -10.03
CA ALA A 92 -15.01 16.91 -10.42
C ALA A 92 -14.42 17.93 -9.43
N THR A 93 -14.18 17.53 -8.18
CA THR A 93 -13.64 18.38 -7.11
C THR A 93 -12.20 18.02 -6.71
N LEU A 94 -11.58 17.05 -7.39
CA LEU A 94 -10.29 16.49 -7.01
C LEU A 94 -9.14 17.39 -7.45
N ASP A 95 -8.20 17.69 -6.55
CA ASP A 95 -6.95 18.36 -6.90
C ASP A 95 -5.91 17.33 -7.37
N TRP A 96 -5.68 17.32 -8.68
CA TRP A 96 -4.71 16.43 -9.33
C TRP A 96 -3.25 16.69 -8.94
N GLN A 97 -2.95 17.80 -8.27
CA GLN A 97 -1.60 18.10 -7.76
C GLN A 97 -1.41 17.63 -6.31
N ASN A 98 -2.50 17.24 -5.62
CA ASN A 98 -2.44 16.83 -4.23
C ASN A 98 -2.37 15.30 -4.09
N LEU A 99 -1.16 14.75 -4.02
CA LEU A 99 -0.93 13.31 -3.94
C LEU A 99 -1.64 12.65 -2.75
N ALA A 100 -1.73 13.33 -1.60
CA ALA A 100 -2.42 12.80 -0.43
C ALA A 100 -3.93 12.68 -0.68
N GLN A 101 -4.54 13.70 -1.31
CA GLN A 101 -5.95 13.67 -1.70
C GLN A 101 -6.21 12.58 -2.75
N LEU A 102 -5.33 12.43 -3.74
CA LEU A 102 -5.41 11.36 -4.74
C LEU A 102 -5.32 9.97 -4.10
N THR A 103 -4.41 9.78 -3.16
CA THR A 103 -4.26 8.50 -2.44
C THR A 103 -5.52 8.18 -1.64
N LEU A 104 -6.05 9.15 -0.90
CA LEU A 104 -7.31 9.00 -0.16
C LEU A 104 -8.51 8.73 -1.07
N PHE A 105 -8.54 9.36 -2.25
CA PHE A 105 -9.59 9.14 -3.24
C PHE A 105 -9.58 7.68 -3.72
N VAL A 106 -8.42 7.18 -4.14
CA VAL A 106 -8.27 5.79 -4.61
C VAL A 106 -8.54 4.80 -3.47
N GLU A 107 -8.16 5.12 -2.24
CA GLU A 107 -8.49 4.29 -1.08
C GLU A 107 -9.99 4.23 -0.81
N LYS A 108 -10.65 5.40 -0.83
CA LYS A 108 -12.09 5.52 -0.57
C LYS A 108 -12.93 4.70 -1.54
N PHE A 109 -12.58 4.72 -2.82
CA PHE A 109 -13.40 4.11 -3.88
C PHE A 109 -12.86 2.78 -4.41
N GLY A 110 -11.54 2.56 -4.35
CA GLY A 110 -10.87 1.40 -4.95
C GLY A 110 -10.68 0.20 -4.03
N SER A 111 -10.96 0.31 -2.72
CA SER A 111 -10.72 -0.78 -1.76
C SER A 111 -11.69 -1.98 -1.90
N HIS A 112 -12.84 -1.79 -2.57
CA HIS A 112 -13.86 -2.84 -2.76
C HIS A 112 -14.14 -3.15 -4.24
N LEU A 113 -13.34 -2.57 -5.13
CA LEU A 113 -13.43 -2.79 -6.56
C LEU A 113 -12.20 -3.57 -7.01
N SER A 114 -12.36 -4.42 -8.00
CA SER A 114 -11.26 -5.08 -8.70
C SER A 114 -11.03 -4.45 -10.06
N PHE A 115 -9.80 -4.58 -10.55
CA PHE A 115 -9.39 -4.07 -11.85
C PHE A 115 -8.46 -5.08 -12.51
N GLY A 116 -8.92 -5.66 -13.62
CA GLY A 116 -8.26 -6.82 -14.23
C GLY A 116 -8.58 -8.08 -13.44
N ASP A 117 -7.65 -8.51 -12.58
CA ASP A 117 -7.83 -9.72 -11.77
C ASP A 117 -8.93 -9.54 -10.72
N PRO A 118 -9.86 -10.51 -10.59
CA PRO A 118 -11.06 -10.33 -9.78
C PRO A 118 -10.78 -10.24 -8.27
N ASP A 119 -9.67 -10.78 -7.79
CA ASP A 119 -9.27 -10.85 -6.38
C ASP A 119 -8.19 -9.83 -5.98
N ILE A 120 -7.81 -8.92 -6.89
CA ILE A 120 -6.90 -7.81 -6.62
C ILE A 120 -7.69 -6.50 -6.58
N ALA A 121 -7.55 -5.74 -5.48
CA ALA A 121 -8.25 -4.48 -5.35
C ALA A 121 -7.66 -3.40 -6.28
N LEU A 122 -8.53 -2.52 -6.80
CA LEU A 122 -8.14 -1.40 -7.65
C LEU A 122 -7.12 -0.49 -6.96
N ILE A 123 -7.24 -0.30 -5.64
CA ILE A 123 -6.26 0.47 -4.87
C ILE A 123 -4.87 -0.17 -4.96
N ASP A 124 -4.75 -1.49 -4.84
CA ASP A 124 -3.45 -2.18 -4.84
C ASP A 124 -2.78 -2.09 -6.20
N VAL A 125 -3.57 -2.28 -7.27
CA VAL A 125 -3.10 -2.11 -8.65
C VAL A 125 -2.67 -0.66 -8.91
N ALA A 126 -3.48 0.32 -8.52
CA ALA A 126 -3.18 1.73 -8.71
C ALA A 126 -1.93 2.18 -7.94
N ARG A 127 -1.80 1.76 -6.66
CA ARG A 127 -0.64 2.06 -5.83
C ARG A 127 0.64 1.43 -6.40
N SER A 128 0.57 0.15 -6.79
CA SER A 128 1.72 -0.56 -7.37
C SER A 128 2.16 0.07 -8.69
N THR A 129 1.21 0.40 -9.56
CA THR A 129 1.48 1.09 -10.82
C THR A 129 2.14 2.44 -10.59
N ALA A 130 1.62 3.24 -9.65
CA ALA A 130 2.19 4.54 -9.32
C ALA A 130 3.60 4.43 -8.71
N ALA A 131 3.84 3.45 -7.83
CA ALA A 131 5.16 3.20 -7.25
C ALA A 131 6.19 2.80 -8.31
N ILE A 132 5.84 1.87 -9.21
CA ILE A 132 6.70 1.44 -10.31
C ILE A 132 6.96 2.61 -11.27
N ALA A 133 5.91 3.34 -11.66
CA ALA A 133 6.05 4.48 -12.56
C ALA A 133 6.94 5.58 -11.95
N ALA A 134 6.78 5.89 -10.66
CA ALA A 134 7.60 6.87 -9.97
C ALA A 134 9.08 6.45 -9.91
N ALA A 135 9.35 5.17 -9.65
CA ALA A 135 10.71 4.64 -9.67
C ALA A 135 11.32 4.63 -11.09
N LEU A 136 10.57 4.18 -12.10
CA LEU A 136 11.02 4.17 -13.50
C LEU A 136 11.22 5.57 -14.07
N ALA A 137 10.47 6.57 -13.60
CA ALA A 137 10.63 7.97 -14.00
C ALA A 137 11.98 8.57 -13.57
N GLN A 138 12.70 7.93 -12.64
CA GLN A 138 14.07 8.29 -12.30
C GLN A 138 15.10 7.73 -13.30
N GLU A 139 14.67 6.94 -14.28
CA GLU A 139 15.49 6.34 -15.34
C GLU A 139 16.63 5.43 -14.81
N PRO A 140 16.33 4.42 -13.95
CA PRO A 140 17.36 3.52 -13.46
C PRO A 140 18.01 2.70 -14.59
N PRO A 141 19.28 2.28 -14.44
CA PRO A 141 19.96 1.44 -15.41
C PRO A 141 19.16 0.17 -15.74
N ASP A 142 18.99 -0.12 -17.04
CA ASP A 142 18.20 -1.25 -17.55
C ASP A 142 16.74 -1.30 -17.04
N ASN A 143 16.17 -0.16 -16.62
CA ASN A 143 14.85 -0.10 -15.99
C ASN A 143 14.72 -1.00 -14.74
N LYS A 144 15.84 -1.22 -14.03
CA LYS A 144 15.86 -2.09 -12.85
C LYS A 144 15.23 -1.41 -11.63
N LEU A 145 14.45 -2.18 -10.90
CA LEU A 145 13.86 -1.81 -9.63
C LEU A 145 14.53 -2.60 -8.50
N ALA A 146 14.51 -2.06 -7.29
CA ALA A 146 15.00 -2.70 -6.08
C ALA A 146 13.89 -2.77 -5.02
N LEU A 147 13.88 -3.89 -4.29
CA LEU A 147 13.06 -4.04 -3.09
C LEU A 147 13.96 -3.79 -1.88
N VAL A 148 13.74 -2.66 -1.20
CA VAL A 148 14.48 -2.28 0.01
C VAL A 148 13.68 -2.73 1.22
N GLY A 149 14.30 -3.54 2.07
CA GLY A 149 13.71 -4.01 3.32
C GLY A 149 14.54 -3.60 4.53
N GLY A 150 13.87 -3.18 5.61
CA GLY A 150 14.50 -2.90 6.90
C GLY A 150 13.80 -3.61 8.04
N ASP A 151 14.56 -3.97 9.08
CA ASP A 151 14.04 -4.58 10.31
C ASP A 151 14.80 -4.05 11.54
N LEU A 152 14.07 -3.49 12.50
CA LEU A 152 14.61 -3.10 13.79
C LEU A 152 14.70 -4.31 14.71
N MET A 153 15.92 -4.76 14.98
CA MET A 153 16.17 -5.86 15.92
C MET A 153 15.97 -5.43 17.38
N GLY A 154 15.66 -6.37 18.28
CA GLY A 154 15.57 -6.11 19.73
C GLY A 154 14.24 -5.50 20.21
N VAL A 155 13.27 -5.32 19.32
CA VAL A 155 11.96 -4.72 19.60
C VAL A 155 11.21 -5.37 20.77
N GLN A 156 11.24 -6.70 20.88
CA GLN A 156 10.60 -7.39 22.02
C GLN A 156 11.20 -6.96 23.36
N LYS A 157 12.54 -6.89 23.46
CA LYS A 157 13.24 -6.47 24.68
C LYS A 157 12.88 -5.02 25.01
N PHE A 158 12.84 -4.15 24.00
CA PHE A 158 12.44 -2.76 24.17
C PHE A 158 10.99 -2.62 24.68
N ILE A 159 10.04 -3.34 24.08
CA ILE A 159 8.62 -3.25 24.42
C ILE A 159 8.32 -3.79 25.83
N TYR A 160 8.90 -4.93 26.21
CA TYR A 160 8.50 -5.66 27.43
C TYR A 160 9.32 -5.36 28.68
N THR A 161 10.35 -4.50 28.61
CA THR A 161 11.10 -4.06 29.81
C THR A 161 10.33 -2.97 30.57
N ILE A 162 9.14 -3.28 31.08
CA ILE A 162 8.23 -2.35 31.77
C ILE A 162 8.07 -2.70 33.26
N SER A 163 7.95 -1.69 34.12
CA SER A 163 7.58 -1.87 35.53
C SER A 163 6.08 -2.15 35.67
N SER A 164 5.67 -2.75 36.80
CA SER A 164 4.28 -3.21 37.03
C SER A 164 3.25 -2.08 37.09
N GLU A 165 3.63 -0.88 37.50
CA GLU A 165 2.73 0.28 37.57
C GLU A 165 2.64 0.99 36.22
N GLY A 166 1.43 1.16 35.68
CA GLY A 166 1.23 1.83 34.39
C GLY A 166 1.67 1.02 33.16
N ALA A 167 1.91 -0.29 33.32
CA ALA A 167 2.43 -1.19 32.30
C ALA A 167 1.73 -1.08 30.93
N LEU A 168 0.39 -1.09 30.88
CA LEU A 168 -0.37 -0.98 29.62
C LEU A 168 -0.16 0.36 28.90
N LYS A 169 -0.05 1.46 29.65
CA LYS A 169 0.22 2.78 29.07
C LYS A 169 1.64 2.85 28.51
N SER A 170 2.62 2.31 29.25
CA SER A 170 4.01 2.23 28.81
C SER A 170 4.17 1.37 27.56
N LEU A 171 3.51 0.20 27.51
CA LEU A 171 3.51 -0.70 26.37
C LEU A 171 3.00 -0.02 25.09
N ARG A 172 1.85 0.68 25.18
CA ARG A 172 1.28 1.44 24.05
C ARG A 172 2.21 2.56 23.60
N ALA A 173 2.77 3.32 24.55
CA ALA A 173 3.69 4.41 24.24
C ALA A 173 4.97 3.90 23.53
N ARG A 174 5.54 2.78 23.98
CA ARG A 174 6.72 2.17 23.34
C ARG A 174 6.43 1.57 21.98
N SER A 175 5.26 0.95 21.80
CA SER A 175 4.85 0.43 20.49
C SER A 175 4.68 1.57 19.49
N PHE A 176 4.02 2.65 19.89
CA PHE A 176 3.88 3.86 19.08
C PHE A 176 5.23 4.54 18.80
N TYR A 177 6.15 4.55 19.77
CA TYR A 177 7.49 5.09 19.57
C TYR A 177 8.27 4.35 18.49
N LEU A 178 8.20 3.01 18.47
CA LEU A 178 8.84 2.20 17.43
C LEU A 178 8.24 2.44 16.05
N GLU A 179 6.93 2.63 15.98
CA GLU A 179 6.24 2.99 14.74
C GLU A 179 6.73 4.36 14.22
N LEU A 180 6.81 5.37 15.09
CA LEU A 180 7.37 6.68 14.74
C LEU A 180 8.83 6.61 14.28
N ALA A 181 9.67 5.84 14.98
CA ALA A 181 11.07 5.67 14.60
C ALA A 181 11.20 4.96 13.23
N THR A 182 10.36 3.96 12.97
CA THR A 182 10.29 3.27 11.67
C THR A 182 9.84 4.22 10.56
N GLU A 183 8.77 5.00 10.79
CA GLU A 183 8.27 5.98 9.82
C GLU A 183 9.29 7.08 9.53
N GLU A 184 10.06 7.52 10.54
CA GLU A 184 11.12 8.50 10.35
C GLU A 184 12.24 7.98 9.43
N VAL A 185 12.69 6.74 9.63
CA VAL A 185 13.69 6.10 8.74
C VAL A 185 13.14 5.98 7.32
N VAL A 186 11.89 5.54 7.16
CA VAL A 186 11.23 5.45 5.84
C VAL A 186 11.17 6.83 5.18
N GLN A 187 10.80 7.87 5.92
CA GLN A 187 10.71 9.24 5.41
C GLN A 187 12.08 9.78 4.97
N GLN A 188 13.15 9.49 5.71
CA GLN A 188 14.52 9.85 5.31
C GLN A 188 14.92 9.16 4.00
N ILE A 189 14.66 7.84 3.87
CA ILE A 189 14.93 7.09 2.64
C ILE A 189 14.17 7.69 1.45
N LEU A 190 12.87 7.95 1.60
CA LEU A 190 12.05 8.55 0.54
C LEU A 190 12.54 9.94 0.14
N THR A 191 12.97 10.75 1.11
CA THR A 191 13.45 12.12 0.89
C THR A 191 14.77 12.11 0.11
N GLU A 192 15.73 11.28 0.52
CA GLU A 192 17.03 11.14 -0.16
C GLU A 192 16.87 10.56 -1.57
N LEU A 193 15.97 9.60 -1.75
CA LEU A 193 15.65 9.04 -3.07
C LEU A 193 14.71 9.92 -3.89
N SER A 194 14.21 11.04 -3.37
CA SER A 194 13.21 11.89 -4.04
C SER A 194 11.98 11.11 -4.54
N LEU A 195 11.51 10.14 -3.74
CA LEU A 195 10.38 9.28 -4.06
C LEU A 195 9.13 9.64 -3.25
N PRO A 196 7.93 9.57 -3.85
CA PRO A 196 6.68 9.72 -3.12
C PRO A 196 6.42 8.57 -2.16
N ARG A 197 5.60 8.81 -1.12
CA ARG A 197 5.20 7.78 -0.13
C ARG A 197 4.51 6.56 -0.73
N ILE A 198 3.99 6.67 -1.96
CA ILE A 198 3.38 5.56 -2.69
C ILE A 198 4.35 4.38 -2.90
N ASN A 199 5.66 4.64 -2.90
CA ASN A 199 6.72 3.65 -3.02
C ASN A 199 6.89 2.78 -1.76
N VAL A 200 6.22 3.11 -0.65
CA VAL A 200 6.16 2.27 0.55
C VAL A 200 5.09 1.20 0.36
N ILE A 201 5.53 -0.06 0.25
CA ILE A 201 4.65 -1.23 0.22
C ILE A 201 4.06 -1.45 1.61
N TYR A 202 4.93 -1.43 2.62
CA TYR A 202 4.57 -1.67 4.01
C TYR A 202 5.55 -0.93 4.93
N ALA A 203 5.05 -0.35 6.00
CA ALA A 203 5.85 0.17 7.11
C ALA A 203 5.03 -0.03 8.39
N GLY A 204 5.58 -0.73 9.37
CA GLY A 204 4.86 -1.01 10.60
C GLY A 204 5.68 -1.75 11.65
N ALA A 205 5.51 -1.30 12.90
CA ALA A 205 6.17 -1.76 14.13
C ALA A 205 7.71 -1.71 14.10
N SER A 206 8.34 -2.55 13.28
CA SER A 206 9.79 -2.64 13.16
C SER A 206 10.27 -2.88 11.74
N LYS A 207 9.35 -3.17 10.82
CA LYS A 207 9.68 -3.62 9.47
C LYS A 207 9.11 -2.66 8.45
N PHE A 208 9.86 -2.48 7.39
CA PHE A 208 9.39 -1.75 6.23
C PHE A 208 9.88 -2.41 4.94
N TYR A 209 9.13 -2.18 3.87
CA TYR A 209 9.44 -2.60 2.51
C TYR A 209 9.11 -1.46 1.55
N LEU A 210 10.09 -1.04 0.76
CA LEU A 210 9.94 -0.01 -0.28
C LEU A 210 10.29 -0.60 -1.64
N LEU A 211 9.56 -0.19 -2.67
CA LEU A 211 9.90 -0.45 -4.06
C LEU A 211 10.51 0.82 -4.66
N VAL A 212 11.77 0.75 -5.08
CA VAL A 212 12.54 1.92 -5.51
C VAL A 212 13.27 1.67 -6.83
N ALA A 213 13.82 2.72 -7.42
CA ALA A 213 14.71 2.62 -8.57
C ALA A 213 16.08 2.02 -8.14
N ALA A 214 16.62 1.07 -8.91
CA ALA A 214 17.93 0.47 -8.62
C ALA A 214 19.08 1.37 -9.10
N MET A 215 19.26 2.52 -8.43
CA MET A 215 20.34 3.47 -8.73
C MET A 215 21.70 2.98 -8.25
N GLN A 216 22.77 3.46 -8.90
CA GLN A 216 24.15 3.11 -8.51
C GLN A 216 24.49 3.59 -7.09
N GLU A 217 23.93 4.73 -6.68
CA GLU A 217 24.12 5.34 -5.36
C GLU A 217 23.18 4.79 -4.26
N LEU A 218 22.28 3.85 -4.60
CA LEU A 218 21.27 3.35 -3.67
C LEU A 218 21.90 2.77 -2.41
N ASP A 219 22.91 1.90 -2.56
CA ASP A 219 23.58 1.26 -1.43
C ASP A 219 24.28 2.30 -0.53
N GLU A 220 24.93 3.31 -1.12
CA GLU A 220 25.60 4.38 -0.38
C GLU A 220 24.62 5.24 0.44
N ILE A 221 23.45 5.54 -0.13
CA ILE A 221 22.38 6.26 0.56
C ILE A 221 21.85 5.43 1.74
N LEU A 222 21.57 4.15 1.52
CA LEU A 222 21.05 3.25 2.55
C LEU A 222 22.05 3.04 3.69
N ASP A 223 23.33 2.83 3.38
CA ASP A 223 24.40 2.70 4.37
C ASP A 223 24.54 3.96 5.22
N ARG A 224 24.45 5.15 4.59
CA ARG A 224 24.52 6.42 5.32
C ARG A 224 23.37 6.56 6.31
N ILE A 225 22.13 6.33 5.88
CA ILE A 225 20.94 6.42 6.73
C ILE A 225 21.01 5.38 7.85
N GLN A 226 21.39 4.14 7.52
CA GLN A 226 21.55 3.06 8.51
C GLN A 226 22.59 3.45 9.58
N ASN A 227 23.75 3.96 9.18
CA ASN A 227 24.80 4.36 10.12
C ASN A 227 24.36 5.51 11.02
N GLN A 228 23.69 6.53 10.47
CA GLN A 228 23.14 7.64 11.25
C GLN A 228 22.11 7.15 12.28
N PHE A 229 21.19 6.28 11.85
CA PHE A 229 20.17 5.73 12.71
C PHE A 229 20.74 4.83 13.81
N ASN A 230 21.73 3.98 13.48
CA ASN A 230 22.45 3.17 14.46
C ASN A 230 23.18 4.04 15.49
N GLN A 231 23.84 5.12 15.05
CA GLN A 231 24.49 6.06 15.97
C GLN A 231 23.50 6.70 16.93
N TRP A 232 22.33 7.09 16.42
CA TRP A 232 21.25 7.64 17.23
C TRP A 232 20.71 6.61 18.24
N LEU A 233 20.47 5.36 17.82
CA LEU A 233 20.04 4.27 18.69
C LEU A 233 21.03 4.03 19.83
N ASN A 234 22.32 3.98 19.53
CA ASN A 234 23.37 3.77 20.52
C ASN A 234 23.40 4.91 21.55
N ASN A 235 23.25 6.15 21.11
CA ASN A 235 23.23 7.32 21.99
C ASN A 235 21.96 7.38 22.86
N ALA A 236 20.80 7.04 22.29
CA ALA A 236 19.51 7.14 22.97
C ALA A 236 19.24 5.96 23.93
N PHE A 237 19.69 4.76 23.57
CA PHE A 237 19.31 3.51 24.25
C PHE A 237 20.49 2.67 24.74
N GLN A 238 21.74 3.09 24.50
CA GLN A 238 22.95 2.35 24.88
C GLN A 238 22.96 0.91 24.33
N CYS A 239 22.40 0.74 23.13
CA CYS A 239 22.37 -0.52 22.39
C CYS A 239 23.61 -0.68 21.51
#